data_AF-A0A1S3JJR2-F1
#
_entry.id   AF-A0A1S3JJR2-F1
#
_cell.length_a   1.000
_cell.length_b   1.000
_cell.length_c   1.000
_cell.angle_alpha   90.00
_cell.angle_beta   90.00
_cell.angle_gamma   90.00
#
_symmetry.space_group_name_H-M   'P 1'
#
loop_
_entity.id
_entity.type
_entity.pdbx_description
1 polymer ?
#
loop_
_entity_poly.entity_id
_entity_poly.type
_entity_poly.pdbx_seq_one_letter_code
_entity_poly.pdbx_strand_id
1 'polypeptide(L)'
;MAAPMRATRLFVTDWRSVRRFSLSAALRSPQDEKKFDERMLQYLVCPVSKTPLRYDKENNELVCDNMHVAYPIVNGIPNLVPTDARKITEVTKDTSTDNKNQPET
;
A
#
# COMPACT_ATOMS: atom_id res chain seq x y z
N MET A 1 29.75 47.02 44.01
CA MET A 1 28.64 46.20 44.53
C MET A 1 27.88 45.64 43.32
N ALA A 2 28.46 44.70 42.55
CA ALA A 2 28.51 43.24 42.77
C ALA A 2 27.10 42.59 42.75
N ALA A 3 26.53 42.46 41.55
CA ALA A 3 25.38 41.59 41.28
C ALA A 3 25.89 40.27 40.68
N PRO A 4 25.46 39.10 41.20
CA PRO A 4 26.00 37.81 40.77
C PRO A 4 25.48 37.38 39.40
N MET A 5 26.40 36.75 38.67
CA MET A 5 26.27 36.24 37.32
C MET A 5 25.21 35.14 37.21
N ARG A 6 24.44 35.20 36.11
CA ARG A 6 23.50 34.18 35.69
C ARG A 6 24.23 32.88 35.33
N ALA A 7 23.78 31.80 35.96
CA ALA A 7 23.73 30.41 35.53
C ALA A 7 24.75 29.92 34.49
N THR A 8 25.63 29.02 34.89
CA THR A 8 26.16 28.01 33.97
C THR A 8 26.36 26.67 34.70
N ARG A 9 25.71 25.63 34.15
CA ARG A 9 26.01 24.20 34.30
C ARG A 9 25.91 23.56 35.69
N LEU A 10 24.75 22.95 35.91
CA LEU A 10 24.67 21.67 36.63
C LEU A 10 23.79 20.73 35.81
N PHE A 11 24.43 19.83 35.05
CA PHE A 11 23.82 18.58 34.58
C PHE A 11 24.91 17.50 34.62
N VAL A 12 25.17 17.01 35.83
CA VAL A 12 25.86 15.76 36.10
C VAL A 12 24.87 14.90 36.87
N THR A 13 24.06 14.14 36.14
CA THR A 13 23.31 12.94 36.59
C THR A 13 22.51 12.41 35.40
N ASP A 14 23.11 11.55 34.57
CA ASP A 14 22.33 10.54 33.85
C ASP A 14 23.15 9.25 33.68
N TRP A 15 23.12 8.43 34.74
CA TRP A 15 23.55 7.03 34.74
C TRP A 15 22.29 6.15 34.58
N ARG A 16 21.57 6.29 33.46
CA ARG A 16 20.48 5.37 33.05
C ARG A 16 20.64 4.88 31.62
N SER A 17 21.88 4.89 31.15
CA SER A 17 22.32 4.13 30.01
C SER A 17 22.28 2.63 30.34
N VAL A 18 21.64 1.86 29.47
CA VAL A 18 21.73 0.40 29.31
C VAL A 18 20.70 -0.46 30.09
N ARG A 19 19.76 -1.01 29.29
CA ARG A 19 18.93 -2.22 29.45
C ARG A 19 17.46 -2.03 29.87
N ARG A 20 16.57 -2.44 28.94
CA ARG A 20 15.14 -2.81 29.09
C ARG A 20 14.06 -1.74 29.01
N PHE A 21 14.04 -0.97 27.92
CA PHE A 21 12.81 -0.40 27.36
C PHE A 21 13.04 -0.38 25.85
N SER A 22 12.77 -1.44 25.09
CA SER A 22 11.42 -1.74 24.61
C SER A 22 11.52 -3.05 23.80
N LEU A 23 11.00 -4.15 24.34
CA LEU A 23 10.88 -5.44 23.61
C LEU A 23 9.54 -5.49 22.82
N SER A 24 9.00 -4.33 22.42
CA SER A 24 7.71 -4.23 21.73
C SER A 24 7.75 -3.37 20.46
N ALA A 25 8.90 -2.77 20.11
CA ALA A 25 9.07 -2.02 18.86
C ALA A 25 9.51 -2.89 17.65
N ALA A 26 9.68 -4.20 17.82
CA ALA A 26 10.16 -5.10 16.76
C ALA A 26 9.05 -5.85 15.98
N LEU A 27 7.77 -5.61 16.27
CA LEU A 27 6.64 -6.23 15.55
C LEU A 27 5.82 -5.21 14.75
N ARG A 28 6.50 -4.30 14.07
CA ARG A 28 5.88 -3.60 12.95
C ARG A 28 6.86 -3.59 11.80
N SER A 29 6.72 -4.58 10.92
CA SER A 29 7.06 -4.35 9.52
C SER A 29 6.15 -3.21 9.06
N PRO A 30 6.70 -2.03 8.71
CA PRO A 30 5.91 -1.01 8.03
C PRO A 30 5.35 -1.71 6.80
N GLN A 31 4.01 -1.78 6.71
CA GLN A 31 3.34 -2.59 5.71
C GLN A 31 3.90 -2.21 4.35
N ASP A 32 4.56 -3.20 3.75
CA ASP A 32 5.15 -3.21 2.42
C ASP A 32 4.18 -2.49 1.49
N GLU A 33 4.54 -1.29 1.01
CA GLU A 33 3.81 -0.56 -0.02
C GLU A 33 4.03 -1.31 -1.34
N LYS A 34 3.51 -2.54 -1.37
CA LYS A 34 3.79 -3.49 -2.42
C LYS A 34 2.84 -3.20 -3.56
N LYS A 35 3.38 -2.54 -4.57
CA LYS A 35 2.67 -2.36 -5.84
C LYS A 35 2.34 -3.73 -6.41
N PHE A 36 1.09 -3.91 -6.84
CA PHE A 36 0.64 -5.17 -7.45
C PHE A 36 1.40 -5.43 -8.75
N ASP A 37 1.97 -6.63 -8.87
CA ASP A 37 2.73 -7.07 -10.05
C ASP A 37 1.80 -7.62 -11.13
N GLU A 38 1.75 -6.97 -12.29
CA GLU A 38 0.90 -7.37 -13.42
C GLU A 38 1.26 -8.75 -13.98
N ARG A 39 2.52 -9.18 -13.81
CA ARG A 39 2.98 -10.53 -14.19
C ARG A 39 2.36 -11.64 -13.34
N MET A 40 1.68 -11.31 -12.24
CA MET A 40 0.89 -12.28 -11.49
C MET A 40 -0.51 -12.49 -12.10
N LEU A 41 -1.01 -11.54 -12.91
CA LEU A 41 -2.35 -11.60 -13.49
C LEU A 41 -2.55 -12.86 -14.35
N GLN A 42 -1.51 -13.31 -15.04
CA GLN A 42 -1.48 -14.54 -15.84
C GLN A 42 -1.75 -15.82 -15.03
N TYR A 43 -1.59 -15.79 -13.71
CA TYR A 43 -1.89 -16.93 -12.82
C TYR A 43 -3.19 -16.73 -12.02
N LEU A 44 -3.79 -15.53 -12.08
CA LEU A 44 -4.97 -15.18 -11.29
C LEU A 44 -6.24 -15.37 -12.12
N VAL A 45 -7.17 -16.14 -11.58
CA VAL A 45 -8.47 -16.43 -12.21
C VAL A 45 -9.61 -16.07 -11.27
N CYS A 46 -10.78 -15.75 -11.83
CA CYS A 46 -11.98 -15.52 -11.05
C CYS A 46 -12.34 -16.77 -10.22
N PRO A 47 -12.63 -16.64 -8.91
CA PRO A 47 -12.97 -17.79 -8.06
C PRO A 47 -14.22 -18.53 -8.53
N VAL A 48 -15.17 -17.81 -9.14
CA VAL A 48 -16.47 -18.32 -9.58
C VAL A 48 -16.43 -18.76 -11.05
N SER A 49 -16.02 -17.88 -11.96
CA SER A 49 -16.06 -18.14 -13.41
C SER A 49 -14.84 -18.89 -13.95
N LYS A 50 -13.73 -18.95 -13.20
CA LYS A 50 -12.44 -19.52 -13.65
C LYS A 50 -11.85 -18.86 -14.91
N THR A 51 -12.38 -17.71 -15.30
CA THR A 51 -11.86 -16.88 -16.38
C THR A 51 -10.70 -16.01 -15.91
N PRO A 52 -9.80 -15.58 -16.82
CA PRO A 52 -8.77 -14.61 -16.50
C PRO A 52 -9.41 -13.29 -16.03
N LEU A 53 -8.70 -12.60 -15.13
CA LEU A 53 -9.09 -11.28 -14.64
C LEU A 53 -8.31 -10.19 -15.39
N ARG A 54 -8.92 -9.02 -15.55
CA ARG A 54 -8.28 -7.82 -16.10
C ARG A 54 -7.84 -6.91 -14.95
N TYR A 55 -6.59 -6.49 -14.95
CA TYR A 55 -6.11 -5.54 -13.94
C TYR A 55 -6.42 -4.10 -14.35
N ASP A 56 -7.05 -3.36 -13.45
CA ASP A 56 -7.32 -1.93 -13.54
C ASP A 56 -6.33 -1.18 -12.63
N LYS A 57 -5.34 -0.53 -13.25
CA LYS A 57 -4.28 0.22 -12.54
C LYS A 57 -4.79 1.47 -11.85
N GLU A 58 -5.87 2.05 -12.37
CA GLU A 58 -6.38 3.33 -11.91
C GLU A 58 -7.08 3.18 -10.57
N ASN A 59 -7.87 2.12 -10.44
CA ASN A 59 -8.62 1.83 -9.23
C ASN A 59 -7.90 0.79 -8.35
N ASN A 60 -6.81 0.17 -8.84
CA ASN A 60 -6.14 -0.96 -8.21
C ASN A 60 -7.12 -2.11 -7.92
N GLU A 61 -7.83 -2.54 -8.96
CA GLU A 61 -8.87 -3.58 -8.87
C GLU A 61 -8.67 -4.62 -9.98
N LEU A 62 -9.19 -5.83 -9.75
CA LEU A 62 -9.24 -6.91 -10.73
C LEU A 62 -10.67 -7.08 -11.23
N VAL A 63 -10.91 -6.78 -12.50
CA VAL A 63 -12.22 -6.85 -13.14
C VAL A 63 -12.41 -8.23 -13.77
N CYS A 64 -13.59 -8.80 -13.55
CA CYS A 64 -14.05 -10.01 -14.22
C CYS A 64 -15.14 -9.63 -15.23
N ASP A 65 -14.80 -9.66 -16.52
CA ASP A 65 -15.71 -9.24 -17.59
C ASP A 65 -16.93 -10.18 -17.71
N ASN A 66 -16.79 -11.47 -17.40
CA ASN A 66 -17.90 -12.44 -17.51
C ASN A 66 -19.01 -12.24 -16.47
N MET A 67 -18.66 -11.69 -15.30
CA MET A 67 -19.60 -11.49 -14.19
C MET A 67 -19.85 -10.01 -13.88
N HIS A 68 -19.14 -9.11 -14.55
CA HIS A 68 -19.24 -7.66 -14.37
C HIS A 68 -19.02 -7.28 -12.89
N VAL A 69 -17.98 -7.89 -12.28
CA VAL A 69 -17.58 -7.63 -10.89
C VAL A 69 -16.11 -7.21 -10.82
N ALA A 70 -15.78 -6.34 -9.87
CA ALA A 70 -14.43 -5.92 -9.53
C ALA A 70 -14.03 -6.41 -8.15
N TYR A 71 -12.81 -6.95 -8.05
CA TYR A 71 -12.19 -7.37 -6.81
C TYR A 71 -11.11 -6.34 -6.40
N PRO A 72 -11.19 -5.75 -5.20
CA PRO A 72 -10.22 -4.74 -4.77
C PRO A 72 -8.86 -5.35 -4.44
N ILE A 73 -7.79 -4.58 -4.63
CA ILE A 73 -6.44 -4.93 -4.17
C ILE A 73 -6.12 -4.10 -2.93
N VAL A 74 -5.87 -4.75 -1.79
CA VAL A 74 -5.59 -4.11 -0.51
C VAL A 74 -4.18 -4.48 -0.09
N ASN A 75 -3.31 -3.49 0.15
CA ASN A 75 -1.90 -3.67 0.51
C ASN A 75 -1.13 -4.55 -0.49
N GLY A 76 -1.43 -4.42 -1.79
CA GLY A 76 -0.82 -5.24 -2.84
C GLY A 76 -1.33 -6.69 -2.92
N ILE A 77 -2.30 -7.06 -2.08
CA ILE A 77 -2.90 -8.40 -2.04
C ILE A 77 -4.29 -8.35 -2.66
N PRO A 78 -4.55 -9.10 -3.75
CA PRO A 78 -5.89 -9.21 -4.32
C PRO A 78 -6.89 -9.86 -3.37
N ASN A 79 -8.00 -9.17 -3.09
CA ASN A 79 -9.10 -9.74 -2.32
C ASN A 79 -10.13 -10.39 -3.26
N LEU A 80 -9.96 -11.69 -3.53
CA LEU A 80 -10.86 -12.48 -4.38
C LEU A 80 -12.05 -13.08 -3.60
N VAL A 81 -12.62 -12.34 -2.65
CA VAL A 81 -13.81 -12.77 -1.89
C VAL A 81 -15.07 -12.33 -2.65
N PRO A 82 -15.98 -13.26 -3.02
CA PRO A 82 -17.20 -12.92 -3.77
C PRO A 82 -18.11 -11.88 -3.08
N THR A 83 -18.09 -11.84 -1.75
CA THR A 83 -18.88 -10.88 -0.94
C THR A 83 -18.31 -9.46 -0.96
N ASP A 84 -16.98 -9.32 -1.07
CA ASP A 84 -16.30 -8.02 -1.17
C ASP A 84 -16.25 -7.50 -2.61
N ALA A 85 -16.65 -8.33 -3.59
CA ALA A 85 -16.64 -7.95 -4.99
C ALA A 85 -17.66 -6.83 -5.25
N ARG A 86 -17.20 -5.74 -5.85
CA ARG A 86 -18.06 -4.64 -6.26
C ARG A 86 -18.70 -4.98 -7.60
N LYS A 87 -20.03 -4.87 -7.69
CA LYS A 87 -20.73 -4.99 -8.96
C LYS A 87 -20.47 -3.74 -9.80
N ILE A 88 -20.03 -3.96 -11.03
CA ILE A 88 -19.84 -2.91 -12.02
C ILE A 88 -21.07 -2.98 -12.93
N THR A 89 -22.03 -2.09 -12.72
CA THR A 89 -22.97 -1.76 -13.79
C THR A 89 -22.20 -0.96 -14.82
N GLU A 90 -22.22 -1.40 -16.06
CA GLU A 90 -21.47 -0.87 -17.19
C GLU A 90 -21.62 0.66 -17.30
N VAL A 91 -20.73 1.40 -16.65
CA VAL A 91 -20.53 2.83 -16.86
C VAL A 91 -19.07 2.96 -17.20
N THR A 92 -18.83 3.07 -18.50
CA THR A 92 -17.56 3.23 -19.17
C THR A 92 -16.66 4.22 -18.41
N LYS A 93 -15.47 3.76 -18.02
CA LYS A 93 -14.34 4.65 -17.80
C LYS A 93 -13.48 4.54 -19.03
N ASP A 94 -13.76 5.44 -19.97
CA ASP A 94 -12.92 5.74 -21.11
C ASP A 94 -11.67 6.41 -20.54
N THR A 95 -10.60 5.64 -20.29
CA THR A 95 -9.29 6.24 -20.11
C THR A 95 -8.55 6.20 -21.42
N SER A 96 -8.71 7.33 -22.10
CA SER A 96 -7.89 7.83 -23.18
C SER A 96 -6.45 7.34 -23.03
N THR A 97 -6.07 6.50 -23.99
CA THR A 97 -4.69 6.32 -24.38
C THR A 97 -4.18 7.66 -24.91
N ASP A 98 -3.63 8.49 -24.04
CA ASP A 98 -2.83 9.65 -24.44
C ASP A 98 -1.65 9.79 -23.48
N ASN A 99 -0.58 9.03 -23.73
CA ASN A 99 0.71 9.69 -23.79
C ASN A 99 1.59 9.04 -24.85
N LYS A 100 1.56 9.68 -26.02
CA LYS A 100 2.52 9.54 -27.10
C LYS A 100 3.84 10.21 -26.67
N ASN A 101 4.93 9.42 -26.68
CA ASN A 101 6.35 9.82 -26.63
C ASN A 101 6.88 10.19 -25.22
N GLN A 102 8.09 9.80 -24.81
CA GLN A 102 9.35 9.90 -25.56
C GLN A 102 10.46 9.01 -24.94
N PRO A 103 11.37 8.43 -25.74
CA PRO A 103 12.66 7.93 -25.24
C PRO A 103 13.59 9.11 -24.95
N GLU A 104 14.21 9.14 -23.77
CA GLU A 104 15.38 9.99 -23.51
C GLU A 104 16.65 9.14 -23.61
N THR A 105 17.55 9.63 -24.46
CA THR A 105 18.85 9.07 -24.85
C THR A 105 19.87 9.20 -23.73
#